data_AF-A0A7N6ATM2-F1
#
_entry.id   AF-A0A7N6ATM2-F1
#
_cell.length_a   1.000
_cell.length_b   1.000
_cell.length_c   1.000
_cell.angle_alpha   90.00
_cell.angle_beta   90.00
_cell.angle_gamma   90.00
#
_symmetry.space_group_name_H-M   'P 1'
#
loop_
_entity.id
_entity.type
_entity.pdbx_description
1 polymer ?
#
loop_
_entity_poly.entity_id
_entity_poly.type
_entity_poly.pdbx_seq_one_letter_code
_entity_poly.pdbx_strand_id
1 'polypeptide(L)'
;IPACLSCDGCLSEEETLKISQQSLEEVKQVLALNKKCDVSKHKVLVASVCPQSLPFFAVKFGLDVNEAAHKLCGFLKSLGVQYVFDTTLAAGFSILESQKEFIQRYRRRNHDSHALPMFTSSCPGWIRYSEHVLGSLVTPHICTARSPQQIMGCLVKDYFSKQQKLSPDKVYHVVVAPCFDKKFEAVREEFYNSLLESRDVDCVLTSGQIYYLMEQRKVSVEELDSVPLDQVLGEGGDVALVRHDGRGSEGFLEHIFKHAAKELFGLEVHEITYKTLRNRDFQEVTLERDGETLLQFAAVYGFRNIQTLVHRMRKGRVPYQLVEVLSCPGGCLSGRGQAESEGGRVDKTLVQQMEEVYCSLPVRLPELNPTLHTLYQDWLQGQDSSQTSKLLHTHTQSITMEKSGA
;
A
#
# COMPACT_ATOMS: atom_id res chain seq x y z
N ILE A 1 -2.06 0.54 -25.10
CA ILE A 1 -2.00 -0.90 -24.73
C ILE A 1 -2.38 -0.95 -23.27
N PRO A 2 -3.56 -1.48 -22.90
CA PRO A 2 -4.10 -1.26 -21.56
C PRO A 2 -3.14 -1.85 -20.53
N ALA A 3 -2.70 -0.99 -19.61
CA ALA A 3 -1.90 -1.36 -18.47
C ALA A 3 -2.80 -2.06 -17.44
N CYS A 4 -3.36 -3.24 -17.77
CA CYS A 4 -4.22 -4.11 -16.92
C CYS A 4 -5.39 -3.43 -16.16
N LEU A 5 -5.64 -2.15 -16.35
CA LEU A 5 -6.81 -1.47 -15.83
C LEU A 5 -7.95 -1.82 -16.78
N SER A 6 -8.63 -2.91 -16.45
CA SER A 6 -9.90 -3.32 -17.04
C SER A 6 -9.85 -3.55 -18.55
N CYS A 7 -9.41 -4.74 -18.94
CA CYS A 7 -10.00 -5.38 -20.11
C CYS A 7 -11.52 -5.40 -19.92
N ASP A 8 -12.29 -4.88 -20.88
CA ASP A 8 -13.73 -5.12 -20.95
C ASP A 8 -13.96 -6.64 -20.80
N GLY A 9 -14.63 -7.04 -19.72
CA GLY A 9 -14.86 -8.45 -19.35
C GLY A 9 -14.12 -8.96 -18.10
N CYS A 10 -13.28 -8.14 -17.46
CA CYS A 10 -12.51 -8.56 -16.29
C CYS A 10 -13.19 -8.22 -14.95
N LEU A 11 -14.28 -7.43 -14.92
CA LEU A 11 -15.02 -7.00 -13.72
C LEU A 11 -16.47 -7.47 -13.78
N SER A 12 -17.03 -7.90 -12.64
CA SER A 12 -18.49 -8.09 -12.52
C SER A 12 -19.22 -6.75 -12.47
N GLU A 13 -20.53 -6.76 -12.75
CA GLU A 13 -21.38 -5.57 -12.61
C GLU A 13 -21.37 -5.04 -11.17
N GLU A 14 -21.39 -5.95 -10.19
CA GLU A 14 -21.35 -5.63 -8.77
C GLU A 14 -20.00 -4.98 -8.36
N GLU A 15 -18.88 -5.54 -8.83
CA GLU A 15 -17.55 -4.93 -8.62
C GLU A 15 -17.52 -3.52 -9.21
N THR A 16 -17.99 -3.37 -10.45
CA THR A 16 -18.03 -2.09 -11.17
C THR A 16 -18.83 -1.03 -10.40
N LEU A 17 -19.99 -1.42 -9.86
CA LEU A 17 -20.81 -0.55 -9.02
C LEU A 17 -20.06 -0.14 -7.73
N LYS A 18 -19.51 -1.10 -6.98
CA LYS A 18 -18.74 -0.82 -5.75
C LYS A 18 -17.56 0.10 -6.01
N ILE A 19 -16.86 -0.07 -7.13
CA ILE A 19 -15.73 0.79 -7.52
C ILE A 19 -16.21 2.20 -7.87
N SER A 20 -17.34 2.34 -8.57
CA SER A 20 -17.91 3.66 -8.89
C SER A 20 -18.26 4.46 -7.63
N GLN A 21 -18.60 3.78 -6.53
CA GLN A 21 -18.86 4.38 -5.22
C GLN A 21 -17.57 4.84 -4.50
N GLN A 22 -16.38 4.44 -4.97
CA GLN A 22 -15.09 4.93 -4.47
C GLN A 22 -14.78 6.32 -5.05
N SER A 23 -15.60 7.33 -4.71
CA SER A 23 -15.60 8.64 -5.34
C SER A 23 -15.75 9.81 -4.35
N LEU A 24 -15.44 11.02 -4.83
CA LEU A 24 -15.65 12.25 -4.08
C LEU A 24 -17.13 12.50 -3.77
N GLU A 25 -18.04 12.04 -4.63
CA GLU A 25 -19.48 12.22 -4.44
C GLU A 25 -19.98 11.41 -3.24
N GLU A 26 -19.47 10.20 -3.04
CA GLU A 26 -19.81 9.40 -1.86
C GLU A 26 -19.35 10.07 -0.56
N VAL A 27 -18.12 10.61 -0.54
CA VAL A 27 -17.63 11.38 0.63
C VAL A 27 -18.50 12.62 0.89
N LYS A 28 -18.89 13.35 -0.16
CA LYS A 28 -19.83 14.48 -0.05
C LYS A 28 -21.19 14.05 0.49
N GLN A 29 -21.70 12.88 0.06
CA GLN A 29 -22.96 12.33 0.53
C GLN A 29 -22.91 12.02 2.04
N VAL A 30 -21.85 11.35 2.52
CA VAL A 30 -21.65 11.10 3.96
C VAL A 30 -21.57 12.41 4.75
N LEU A 31 -20.80 13.38 4.27
CA LEU A 31 -20.71 14.71 4.88
C LEU A 31 -22.07 15.45 4.90
N ALA A 32 -22.86 15.34 3.84
CA ALA A 32 -24.19 15.93 3.78
C ALA A 32 -25.18 15.24 4.74
N LEU A 33 -25.04 13.92 4.95
CA LEU A 33 -25.80 13.18 5.95
C LEU A 33 -25.44 13.62 7.38
N ASN A 34 -24.16 13.85 7.67
CA ASN A 34 -23.71 14.38 8.96
C ASN A 34 -24.27 15.78 9.28
N LYS A 35 -24.62 16.57 8.26
CA LYS A 35 -25.26 17.89 8.46
C LYS A 35 -26.75 17.78 8.80
N LYS A 36 -27.39 16.62 8.63
CA LYS A 36 -28.80 16.42 8.99
C LYS A 36 -28.92 16.17 10.50
N CYS A 37 -30.09 16.44 11.07
CA CYS A 37 -30.34 16.34 12.51
C CYS A 37 -30.32 14.91 13.08
N ASP A 38 -30.30 13.88 12.23
CA ASP A 38 -30.31 12.48 12.68
C ASP A 38 -28.91 12.00 13.07
N VAL A 39 -28.55 12.22 14.34
CA VAL A 39 -27.24 11.86 14.91
C VAL A 39 -27.00 10.35 14.86
N SER A 40 -28.04 9.51 14.78
CA SER A 40 -27.87 8.05 14.70
C SER A 40 -27.18 7.60 13.40
N LYS A 41 -27.26 8.44 12.35
CA LYS A 41 -26.65 8.20 11.03
C LYS A 41 -25.32 8.92 10.84
N HIS A 42 -24.86 9.67 11.85
CA HIS A 42 -23.59 10.38 11.75
C HIS A 42 -22.43 9.39 11.72
N LYS A 43 -21.47 9.67 10.83
CA LYS A 43 -20.21 8.95 10.77
C LYS A 43 -19.05 9.90 11.07
N VAL A 44 -18.08 9.43 11.83
CA VAL A 44 -16.79 10.11 12.01
C VAL A 44 -15.92 9.80 10.81
N LEU A 45 -15.55 10.82 10.03
CA LEU A 45 -14.67 10.68 8.89
C LEU A 45 -13.21 10.66 9.37
N VAL A 46 -12.51 9.62 8.99
CA VAL A 46 -11.08 9.44 9.21
C VAL A 46 -10.41 9.33 7.85
N ALA A 47 -9.35 10.09 7.59
CA ALA A 47 -8.53 9.96 6.40
C ALA A 47 -7.16 9.38 6.75
N SER A 48 -6.64 8.49 5.91
CA SER A 48 -5.25 8.03 5.99
C SER A 48 -4.55 8.28 4.67
N VAL A 49 -3.43 9.01 4.69
CA VAL A 49 -2.69 9.40 3.49
C VAL A 49 -1.51 8.46 3.27
N CYS A 50 -1.42 7.86 2.09
CA CYS A 50 -0.25 7.06 1.72
C CYS A 50 1.00 7.95 1.65
N PRO A 51 2.14 7.55 2.23
CA PRO A 51 3.38 8.32 2.14
C PRO A 51 3.80 8.66 0.70
N GLN A 52 3.47 7.79 -0.26
CA GLN A 52 3.76 7.98 -1.69
C GLN A 52 2.84 9.02 -2.37
N SER A 53 1.76 9.44 -1.71
CA SER A 53 0.90 10.54 -2.16
C SER A 53 1.43 11.91 -1.75
N LEU A 54 2.21 12.00 -0.67
CA LEU A 54 2.67 13.29 -0.13
C LEU A 54 3.66 14.02 -1.05
N PRO A 55 4.62 13.36 -1.73
CA PRO A 55 5.49 14.02 -2.70
C PRO A 55 4.73 14.71 -3.84
N PHE A 56 3.58 14.15 -4.26
CA PHE A 56 2.75 14.77 -5.29
C PHE A 56 2.23 16.14 -4.83
N PHE A 57 1.70 16.22 -3.60
CA PHE A 57 1.24 17.49 -3.04
C PHE A 57 2.40 18.45 -2.77
N ALA A 58 3.53 17.97 -2.29
CA ALA A 58 4.74 18.78 -2.09
C ALA A 58 5.18 19.47 -3.39
N VAL A 59 5.29 18.72 -4.49
CA VAL A 59 5.66 19.29 -5.80
C VAL A 59 4.59 20.25 -6.32
N LYS A 60 3.30 19.93 -6.17
CA LYS A 60 2.20 20.80 -6.63
C LYS A 60 2.08 22.09 -5.83
N PHE A 61 2.38 22.04 -4.53
CA PHE A 61 2.31 23.20 -3.64
C PHE A 61 3.61 24.02 -3.65
N GLY A 62 4.72 23.45 -4.16
CA GLY A 62 6.03 24.09 -4.09
C GLY A 62 6.58 24.14 -2.65
N LEU A 63 6.24 23.15 -1.83
CA LEU A 63 6.59 23.05 -0.41
C LEU A 63 7.39 21.77 -0.14
N ASP A 64 7.99 21.65 1.06
CA ASP A 64 8.51 20.36 1.51
C ASP A 64 7.38 19.39 1.89
N VAL A 65 7.72 18.12 2.10
CA VAL A 65 6.74 17.05 2.35
C VAL A 65 5.95 17.26 3.64
N ASN A 66 6.58 17.75 4.73
CA ASN A 66 5.89 17.96 6.00
C ASN A 66 4.91 19.13 5.88
N GLU A 67 5.36 20.25 5.31
CA GLU A 67 4.50 21.41 5.07
C GLU A 67 3.32 21.05 4.16
N ALA A 68 3.56 20.30 3.07
CA ALA A 68 2.51 19.85 2.18
C ALA A 68 1.53 18.88 2.85
N ALA A 69 2.02 17.99 3.71
CA ALA A 69 1.16 17.11 4.51
C ALA A 69 0.27 17.91 5.47
N HIS A 70 0.80 18.95 6.11
CA HIS A 70 0.03 19.82 7.01
C HIS A 70 -1.03 20.63 6.27
N LYS A 71 -0.71 21.16 5.10
CA LYS A 71 -1.66 21.86 4.23
C LYS A 71 -2.76 20.93 3.71
N LEU A 72 -2.39 19.71 3.33
CA LEU A 72 -3.35 18.66 2.96
C LEU A 72 -4.26 18.28 4.14
N CYS A 73 -3.70 18.14 5.34
CA CYS A 73 -4.45 17.86 6.56
C CYS A 73 -5.47 18.97 6.84
N GLY A 74 -5.03 20.24 6.80
CA GLY A 74 -5.92 21.39 6.96
C GLY A 74 -7.03 21.42 5.90
N PHE A 75 -6.71 21.13 4.65
CA PHE A 75 -7.71 21.00 3.59
C PHE A 75 -8.74 19.90 3.91
N LEU A 76 -8.29 18.69 4.25
CA LEU A 76 -9.19 17.58 4.58
C LEU A 76 -10.06 17.88 5.80
N LYS A 77 -9.50 18.50 6.86
CA LYS A 77 -10.26 18.94 8.03
C LYS A 77 -11.29 20.01 7.68
N SER A 78 -10.97 20.94 6.77
CA SER A 78 -11.95 21.93 6.26
C SER A 78 -13.14 21.30 5.51
N LEU A 79 -12.96 20.09 4.95
CA LEU A 79 -14.06 19.33 4.35
C LEU A 79 -14.98 18.67 5.38
N GLY A 80 -14.54 18.56 6.64
CA GLY A 80 -15.23 17.85 7.71
C GLY A 80 -14.65 16.46 7.98
N VAL A 81 -13.41 16.17 7.60
CA VAL A 81 -12.66 15.02 8.12
C VAL A 81 -12.21 15.33 9.56
N GLN A 82 -12.44 14.43 10.50
CA GLN A 82 -12.08 14.66 11.91
C GLN A 82 -10.62 14.31 12.18
N TYR A 83 -10.16 13.16 11.69
CA TYR A 83 -8.81 12.65 11.93
C TYR A 83 -8.10 12.37 10.62
N VAL A 84 -6.83 12.76 10.51
CA VAL A 84 -5.98 12.57 9.34
C VAL A 84 -4.66 11.95 9.76
N PHE A 85 -4.42 10.71 9.35
CA PHE A 85 -3.21 9.95 9.62
C PHE A 85 -2.35 9.79 8.36
N ASP A 86 -1.10 9.37 8.51
CA ASP A 86 -0.34 8.75 7.42
C ASP A 86 -0.28 7.21 7.58
N THR A 87 -0.02 6.48 6.50
CA THR A 87 0.03 5.01 6.54
C THR A 87 1.43 4.43 6.79
N THR A 88 2.41 5.21 7.24
CA THR A 88 3.80 4.73 7.46
C THR A 88 3.86 3.64 8.53
N LEU A 89 3.07 3.80 9.61
CA LEU A 89 2.97 2.80 10.68
C LEU A 89 2.43 1.47 10.16
N ALA A 90 1.36 1.51 9.35
CA ALA A 90 0.80 0.35 8.69
C ALA A 90 1.76 -0.29 7.68
N ALA A 91 2.56 0.51 6.98
CA ALA A 91 3.61 0.02 6.10
C ALA A 91 4.70 -0.73 6.88
N GLY A 92 5.06 -0.25 8.08
CA GLY A 92 5.99 -0.97 8.96
C GLY A 92 5.50 -2.37 9.33
N PHE A 93 4.22 -2.52 9.70
CA PHE A 93 3.63 -3.84 9.94
C PHE A 93 3.71 -4.75 8.71
N SER A 94 3.32 -4.23 7.53
CA SER A 94 3.34 -5.00 6.28
C SER A 94 4.76 -5.51 5.95
N ILE A 95 5.77 -4.66 6.14
CA ILE A 95 7.18 -4.98 5.91
C ILE A 95 7.66 -6.06 6.91
N LEU A 96 7.38 -5.89 8.20
CA LEU A 96 7.81 -6.84 9.24
C LEU A 96 7.14 -8.21 9.10
N GLU A 97 5.85 -8.26 8.77
CA GLU A 97 5.16 -9.53 8.53
C GLU A 97 5.63 -10.20 7.24
N SER A 98 5.93 -9.43 6.18
CA SER A 98 6.54 -9.97 4.96
C SER A 98 7.93 -10.54 5.22
N GLN A 99 8.73 -9.86 6.04
CA GLN A 99 10.05 -10.33 6.47
C GLN A 99 9.96 -11.65 7.23
N LYS A 100 9.10 -11.73 8.25
CA LYS A 100 8.91 -12.96 9.03
C LYS A 100 8.49 -14.12 8.14
N GLU A 101 7.53 -13.89 7.25
CA GLU A 101 7.05 -14.90 6.32
C GLU A 101 8.17 -15.37 5.38
N PHE A 102 8.99 -14.46 4.85
CA PHE A 102 10.13 -14.84 4.02
C PHE A 102 11.11 -15.77 4.75
N ILE A 103 11.47 -15.45 5.99
CA ILE A 103 12.37 -16.28 6.81
C ILE A 103 11.77 -17.67 7.05
N GLN A 104 10.49 -17.74 7.39
CA GLN A 104 9.77 -19.01 7.59
C GLN A 104 9.75 -19.85 6.30
N ARG A 105 9.39 -19.24 5.16
CA ARG A 105 9.41 -19.88 3.83
C ARG A 105 10.80 -20.39 3.47
N TYR A 106 11.83 -19.55 3.65
CA TYR A 106 13.21 -19.92 3.35
C TYR A 106 13.67 -21.15 4.17
N ARG A 107 13.36 -21.19 5.46
CA ARG A 107 13.73 -22.32 6.35
C ARG A 107 13.04 -23.63 5.96
N ARG A 108 11.79 -23.58 5.46
CA ARG A 108 11.04 -24.78 5.05
C ARG A 108 11.14 -25.14 3.56
N ARG A 109 11.95 -24.42 2.77
CA ARG A 109 12.04 -24.57 1.30
C ARG A 109 12.31 -25.99 0.78
N ASN A 110 13.00 -26.82 1.57
CA ASN A 110 13.29 -28.21 1.18
C ASN A 110 12.12 -29.17 1.43
N HIS A 111 11.10 -28.74 2.18
CA HIS A 111 9.93 -29.53 2.58
C HIS A 111 8.61 -29.01 1.99
N ASP A 112 8.62 -27.79 1.43
CA ASP A 112 7.46 -27.12 0.85
C ASP A 112 7.83 -26.56 -0.53
N SER A 113 7.33 -27.20 -1.58
CA SER A 113 7.59 -26.80 -2.97
C SER A 113 6.99 -25.44 -3.34
N HIS A 114 6.07 -24.90 -2.52
CA HIS A 114 5.48 -23.58 -2.71
C HIS A 114 6.14 -22.51 -1.84
N ALA A 115 7.14 -22.86 -1.03
CA ALA A 115 7.80 -21.91 -0.15
C ALA A 115 8.47 -20.78 -0.94
N LEU A 116 9.15 -21.10 -2.04
CA LEU A 116 9.90 -20.14 -2.86
C LEU A 116 9.61 -20.34 -4.36
N PRO A 117 9.65 -19.29 -5.20
CA PRO A 117 9.85 -17.88 -4.82
C PRO A 117 8.72 -17.33 -3.94
N MET A 118 8.97 -16.27 -3.18
CA MET A 118 7.95 -15.46 -2.53
C MET A 118 7.72 -14.17 -3.33
N PHE A 119 6.46 -13.85 -3.65
CA PHE A 119 6.07 -12.60 -4.30
C PHE A 119 5.47 -11.64 -3.28
N THR A 120 5.83 -10.36 -3.34
CA THR A 120 5.19 -9.32 -2.51
C THR A 120 3.71 -9.14 -2.87
N SER A 121 2.92 -8.66 -1.92
CA SER A 121 1.45 -8.60 -2.01
C SER A 121 0.85 -7.19 -1.96
N SER A 122 1.67 -6.15 -1.78
CA SER A 122 1.20 -4.78 -1.54
C SER A 122 0.52 -4.10 -2.74
N CYS A 123 0.83 -4.56 -3.97
CA CYS A 123 0.33 -4.00 -5.23
C CYS A 123 -0.95 -4.71 -5.70
N PRO A 124 -2.12 -4.05 -5.67
CA PRO A 124 -3.39 -4.72 -6.01
C PRO A 124 -3.48 -5.12 -7.49
N GLY A 125 -2.87 -4.36 -8.41
CA GLY A 125 -2.81 -4.73 -9.83
C GLY A 125 -2.06 -6.04 -10.06
N TRP A 126 -1.02 -6.32 -9.25
CA TRP A 126 -0.29 -7.59 -9.29
C TRP A 126 -1.12 -8.74 -8.70
N ILE A 127 -1.78 -8.50 -7.56
CA ILE A 127 -2.68 -9.48 -6.93
C ILE A 127 -3.79 -9.87 -7.91
N ARG A 128 -4.49 -8.88 -8.50
CA ARG A 128 -5.57 -9.14 -9.46
C ARG A 128 -5.09 -9.94 -10.68
N TYR A 129 -3.95 -9.57 -11.25
CA TYR A 129 -3.37 -10.32 -12.36
C TYR A 129 -3.03 -11.76 -11.96
N SER A 130 -2.51 -11.95 -10.74
CA SER A 130 -2.17 -13.28 -10.23
C SER A 130 -3.41 -14.15 -10.04
N GLU A 131 -4.49 -13.62 -9.48
CA GLU A 131 -5.72 -14.36 -9.20
C GLU A 131 -6.49 -14.74 -10.46
N HIS A 132 -6.61 -13.81 -11.42
CA HIS A 132 -7.45 -13.99 -12.60
C HIS A 132 -6.72 -14.59 -13.80
N VAL A 133 -5.40 -14.43 -13.89
CA VAL A 133 -4.64 -14.83 -15.09
C VAL A 133 -3.59 -15.91 -14.80
N LEU A 134 -2.92 -15.85 -13.66
CA LEU A 134 -1.82 -16.77 -13.36
C LEU A 134 -2.27 -17.98 -12.51
N GLY A 135 -3.28 -17.80 -11.67
CA GLY A 135 -3.84 -18.83 -10.80
C GLY A 135 -2.78 -19.53 -9.95
N SER A 136 -2.87 -20.85 -9.87
CA SER A 136 -1.99 -21.70 -9.06
C SER A 136 -0.49 -21.59 -9.40
N LEU A 137 -0.13 -21.04 -10.56
CA LEU A 137 1.26 -20.74 -10.90
C LEU A 137 1.91 -19.75 -9.91
N VAL A 138 1.10 -18.86 -9.32
CA VAL A 138 1.60 -17.73 -8.51
C VAL A 138 0.91 -17.63 -7.16
N THR A 139 -0.38 -17.91 -7.05
CA THR A 139 -1.13 -17.65 -5.80
C THR A 139 -0.55 -18.33 -4.55
N PRO A 140 0.00 -19.57 -4.58
CA PRO A 140 0.65 -20.16 -3.40
C PRO A 140 1.95 -19.43 -2.97
N HIS A 141 2.56 -18.71 -3.91
CA HIS A 141 3.83 -18.02 -3.74
C HIS A 141 3.66 -16.57 -3.26
N ILE A 142 2.42 -16.04 -3.20
CA ILE A 142 2.16 -14.67 -2.74
C ILE A 142 2.27 -14.60 -1.22
N CYS A 143 2.96 -13.56 -0.75
CA CYS A 143 3.05 -13.19 0.65
C CYS A 143 1.66 -12.94 1.23
N THR A 144 1.41 -13.50 2.40
CA THR A 144 0.14 -13.38 3.10
C THR A 144 -0.03 -12.07 3.86
N ALA A 145 1.06 -11.34 4.13
CA ALA A 145 0.97 -10.02 4.76
C ALA A 145 0.06 -9.09 3.94
N ARG A 146 -0.90 -8.46 4.61
CA ARG A 146 -1.80 -7.47 4.02
C ARG A 146 -1.02 -6.23 3.59
N SER A 147 -1.56 -5.50 2.62
CA SER A 147 -0.96 -4.24 2.20
C SER A 147 -1.07 -3.17 3.31
N PRO A 148 -0.23 -2.11 3.26
CA PRO A 148 -0.31 -1.00 4.21
C PRO A 148 -1.71 -0.36 4.29
N GLN A 149 -2.45 -0.31 3.18
CA GLN A 149 -3.81 0.22 3.15
C GLN A 149 -4.74 -0.61 4.03
N GLN A 150 -4.71 -1.94 3.88
CA GLN A 150 -5.64 -2.81 4.60
C GLN A 150 -5.28 -2.95 6.06
N ILE A 151 -3.97 -2.96 6.39
CA ILE A 151 -3.52 -2.90 7.78
C ILE A 151 -3.98 -1.58 8.43
N MET A 152 -3.89 -0.45 7.72
CA MET A 152 -4.38 0.83 8.24
C MET A 152 -5.89 0.80 8.45
N GLY A 153 -6.64 0.17 7.54
CA GLY A 153 -8.07 -0.06 7.69
C GLY A 153 -8.40 -0.80 8.98
N CYS A 154 -7.75 -1.93 9.24
CA CYS A 154 -7.91 -2.66 10.50
C CYS A 154 -7.50 -1.82 11.71
N LEU A 155 -6.39 -1.08 11.65
CA LEU A 155 -5.92 -0.24 12.75
C LEU A 155 -6.95 0.84 13.12
N VAL A 156 -7.51 1.52 12.11
CA VAL A 156 -8.53 2.56 12.29
C VAL A 156 -9.85 1.96 12.80
N LYS A 157 -10.32 0.88 12.17
CA LYS A 157 -11.63 0.29 12.44
C LYS A 157 -11.66 -0.57 13.69
N ASP A 158 -10.53 -1.12 14.14
CA ASP A 158 -10.46 -1.96 15.32
C ASP A 158 -9.86 -1.21 16.52
N TYR A 159 -8.61 -0.78 16.44
CA TYR A 159 -7.91 -0.21 17.60
C TYR A 159 -8.32 1.24 17.89
N PHE A 160 -8.24 2.11 16.88
CA PHE A 160 -8.54 3.53 17.04
C PHE A 160 -10.02 3.77 17.36
N SER A 161 -10.94 3.09 16.68
CA SER A 161 -12.39 3.21 16.95
C SER A 161 -12.72 2.87 18.43
N LYS A 162 -12.11 1.82 18.99
CA LYS A 162 -12.25 1.45 20.41
C LYS A 162 -11.71 2.53 21.35
N GLN A 163 -10.56 3.13 21.04
CA GLN A 163 -10.02 4.26 21.82
C GLN A 163 -10.99 5.45 21.82
N GLN A 164 -11.63 5.72 20.68
CA GLN A 164 -12.64 6.77 20.53
C GLN A 164 -14.03 6.38 21.06
N LYS A 165 -14.19 5.17 21.60
CA LYS A 165 -15.49 4.60 22.04
C LYS A 165 -16.55 4.60 20.93
N LEU A 166 -16.12 4.38 19.70
CA LEU A 166 -16.95 4.28 18.51
C LEU A 166 -17.04 2.82 18.05
N SER A 167 -18.22 2.41 17.57
CA SER A 167 -18.34 1.16 16.83
C SER A 167 -17.79 1.33 15.40
N PRO A 168 -17.27 0.27 14.76
CA PRO A 168 -16.61 0.39 13.45
C PRO A 168 -17.51 0.91 12.31
N ASP A 169 -18.82 0.70 12.39
CA ASP A 169 -19.83 1.22 11.44
C ASP A 169 -20.01 2.75 11.52
N LYS A 170 -19.65 3.35 12.67
CA LYS A 170 -19.68 4.81 12.88
C LYS A 170 -18.44 5.51 12.37
N VAL A 171 -17.40 4.79 11.98
CA VAL A 171 -16.21 5.36 11.35
C VAL A 171 -16.37 5.24 9.85
N TYR A 172 -16.13 6.31 9.10
CA TYR A 172 -16.01 6.29 7.64
C TYR A 172 -14.55 6.57 7.27
N HIS A 173 -13.83 5.52 6.92
CA HIS A 173 -12.40 5.56 6.68
C HIS A 173 -12.10 5.76 5.18
N VAL A 174 -11.45 6.87 4.87
CA VAL A 174 -11.01 7.27 3.54
C VAL A 174 -9.50 7.10 3.44
N VAL A 175 -9.01 6.49 2.36
CA VAL A 175 -7.57 6.42 2.07
C VAL A 175 -7.25 7.31 0.88
N VAL A 176 -6.26 8.19 1.04
CA VAL A 176 -5.70 8.98 -0.07
C VAL A 176 -4.49 8.24 -0.63
N ALA A 177 -4.62 7.71 -1.84
CA ALA A 177 -3.65 6.79 -2.43
C ALA A 177 -3.06 7.30 -3.75
N PRO A 178 -1.85 6.88 -4.14
CA PRO A 178 -1.24 7.28 -5.41
C PRO A 178 -1.80 6.51 -6.62
N CYS A 179 -2.68 5.52 -6.41
CA CYS A 179 -3.07 4.54 -7.41
C CYS A 179 -4.58 4.28 -7.41
N PHE A 180 -5.17 4.14 -8.60
CA PHE A 180 -6.55 3.68 -8.76
C PHE A 180 -6.76 2.25 -8.28
N ASP A 181 -5.74 1.38 -8.40
CA ASP A 181 -5.89 -0.03 -8.08
C ASP A 181 -6.23 -0.30 -6.60
N LYS A 182 -5.90 0.65 -5.74
CA LYS A 182 -6.25 0.62 -4.32
C LYS A 182 -7.76 0.65 -4.07
N LYS A 183 -8.55 1.17 -5.01
CA LYS A 183 -10.02 1.08 -4.99
C LYS A 183 -10.50 -0.36 -5.13
N PHE A 184 -9.91 -1.14 -6.05
CA PHE A 184 -10.22 -2.56 -6.18
C PHE A 184 -9.89 -3.32 -4.91
N GLU A 185 -8.77 -2.98 -4.26
CA GLU A 185 -8.39 -3.60 -2.99
C GLU A 185 -9.41 -3.32 -1.87
N ALA A 186 -9.91 -2.08 -1.75
CA ALA A 186 -10.86 -1.69 -0.71
C ALA A 186 -12.23 -2.39 -0.82
N VAL A 187 -12.66 -2.73 -2.04
CA VAL A 187 -13.96 -3.34 -2.28
C VAL A 187 -13.96 -4.87 -2.20
N ARG A 188 -12.80 -5.50 -1.94
CA ARG A 188 -12.69 -6.95 -1.81
C ARG A 188 -13.55 -7.47 -0.65
N GLU A 189 -14.20 -8.62 -0.85
CA GLU A 189 -15.18 -9.15 0.09
C GLU A 189 -14.55 -9.68 1.38
N GLU A 190 -13.31 -10.18 1.34
CA GLU A 190 -12.59 -10.60 2.54
C GLU A 190 -12.27 -9.45 3.52
N PHE A 191 -12.40 -8.20 3.08
CA PHE A 191 -12.22 -7.00 3.91
C PHE A 191 -13.56 -6.35 4.31
N TYR A 192 -14.67 -7.04 4.05
CA TYR A 192 -15.99 -6.69 4.57
C TYR A 192 -16.35 -7.58 5.76
N ASN A 193 -16.76 -6.94 6.86
CA ASN A 193 -17.28 -7.61 8.04
C ASN A 193 -18.81 -7.52 8.03
N SER A 194 -19.48 -8.62 7.68
CA SER A 194 -20.95 -8.70 7.63
C SER A 194 -21.62 -8.56 9.00
N LEU A 195 -20.96 -8.94 10.10
CA LEU A 195 -21.51 -8.80 11.45
C LEU A 195 -21.51 -7.35 11.93
N LEU A 196 -20.53 -6.57 11.47
CA LEU A 196 -20.35 -5.17 11.83
C LEU A 196 -20.81 -4.22 10.72
N GLU A 197 -21.37 -4.76 9.64
CA GLU A 197 -21.76 -4.07 8.41
C GLU A 197 -20.75 -3.00 7.96
N SER A 198 -19.45 -3.31 8.05
CA SER A 198 -18.37 -2.33 7.83
C SER A 198 -17.22 -2.92 7.03
N ARG A 199 -16.53 -2.05 6.29
CA ARG A 199 -15.29 -2.36 5.58
C ARG A 199 -14.08 -1.84 6.37
N ASP A 200 -12.94 -2.48 6.18
CA ASP A 200 -11.65 -1.99 6.69
C ASP A 200 -11.34 -0.59 6.11
N VAL A 201 -11.61 -0.40 4.80
CA VAL A 201 -11.50 0.88 4.09
C VAL A 201 -12.81 1.14 3.34
N ASP A 202 -13.51 2.24 3.67
CA ASP A 202 -14.81 2.55 3.07
C ASP A 202 -14.65 3.23 1.70
N CYS A 203 -13.65 4.11 1.56
CA CYS A 203 -13.43 4.86 0.33
C CYS A 203 -11.94 5.05 0.03
N VAL A 204 -11.54 4.92 -1.23
CA VAL A 204 -10.22 5.31 -1.69
C VAL A 204 -10.35 6.46 -2.68
N LEU A 205 -9.64 7.55 -2.40
CA LEU A 205 -9.51 8.72 -3.28
C LEU A 205 -8.06 8.82 -3.75
N THR A 206 -7.85 9.14 -5.02
CA THR A 206 -6.47 9.32 -5.50
C THR A 206 -5.93 10.71 -5.17
N SER A 207 -4.61 10.88 -5.10
CA SER A 207 -3.98 12.19 -4.89
C SER A 207 -4.48 13.22 -5.92
N GLY A 208 -4.59 12.82 -7.19
CA GLY A 208 -5.13 13.64 -8.27
C GLY A 208 -6.61 14.00 -8.10
N GLN A 209 -7.45 13.11 -7.56
CA GLN A 209 -8.85 13.43 -7.26
C GLN A 209 -8.98 14.46 -6.14
N ILE A 210 -8.16 14.34 -5.09
CA ILE A 210 -8.10 15.35 -4.01
C ILE A 210 -7.64 16.70 -4.57
N TYR A 211 -6.58 16.72 -5.36
CA TYR A 211 -6.08 17.95 -5.96
C TYR A 211 -7.09 18.59 -6.91
N TYR A 212 -7.77 17.80 -7.75
CA TYR A 212 -8.87 18.28 -8.57
C TYR A 212 -9.99 18.92 -7.73
N LEU A 213 -10.33 18.34 -6.57
CA LEU A 213 -11.31 18.95 -5.67
C LEU A 213 -10.83 20.32 -5.12
N MET A 214 -9.54 20.46 -4.84
CA MET A 214 -8.96 21.74 -4.41
C MET A 214 -9.07 22.80 -5.53
N GLU A 215 -8.77 22.42 -6.77
CA GLU A 215 -8.91 23.30 -7.94
C GLU A 215 -10.36 23.72 -8.17
N GLN A 216 -11.32 22.79 -8.07
CA GLN A 216 -12.75 23.08 -8.22
C GLN A 216 -13.26 24.05 -7.14
N ARG A 217 -12.69 23.99 -5.94
CA ARG A 217 -13.01 24.91 -4.84
C ARG A 217 -12.21 26.21 -4.89
N LYS A 218 -11.31 26.37 -5.86
CA LYS A 218 -10.41 27.53 -6.02
C LYS A 218 -9.62 27.82 -4.75
N VAL A 219 -9.18 26.75 -4.08
CA VAL A 219 -8.39 26.85 -2.85
C VAL A 219 -6.98 27.29 -3.20
N SER A 220 -6.51 28.39 -2.59
CA SER A 220 -5.10 28.78 -2.62
C SER A 220 -4.34 28.03 -1.51
N VAL A 221 -3.12 27.59 -1.80
CA VAL A 221 -2.28 26.86 -0.82
C VAL A 221 -1.93 27.76 0.37
N GLU A 222 -1.78 29.05 0.12
CA GLU A 222 -1.49 30.08 1.11
C GLU A 222 -2.64 30.22 2.13
N GLU A 223 -3.89 30.07 1.67
CA GLU A 223 -5.10 30.18 2.49
C GLU A 223 -5.41 28.94 3.33
N LEU A 224 -4.77 27.81 3.04
CA LEU A 224 -4.98 26.58 3.80
C LEU A 224 -4.36 26.66 5.19
N ASP A 225 -5.11 26.24 6.20
CA ASP A 225 -4.55 26.03 7.52
C ASP A 225 -3.45 24.96 7.47
N SER A 226 -2.35 25.20 8.18
CA SER A 226 -1.29 24.22 8.37
C SER A 226 -1.56 23.47 9.66
N VAL A 227 -2.01 22.22 9.55
CA VAL A 227 -2.41 21.39 10.71
C VAL A 227 -1.58 20.11 10.73
N PRO A 228 -0.90 19.77 11.84
CA PRO A 228 -0.20 18.50 11.97
C PRO A 228 -1.12 17.29 11.71
N LEU A 229 -0.54 16.21 11.21
CA LEU A 229 -1.26 14.94 11.12
C LEU A 229 -1.57 14.42 12.52
N ASP A 230 -2.74 13.82 12.68
CA ASP A 230 -3.11 13.13 13.90
C ASP A 230 -2.22 11.89 14.10
N GLN A 231 -2.05 11.47 15.36
CA GLN A 231 -1.26 10.29 15.71
C GLN A 231 -2.20 9.20 16.25
N VAL A 232 -1.98 7.94 15.86
CA VAL A 232 -2.80 6.82 16.34
C VAL A 232 -2.57 6.56 17.84
N LEU A 233 -1.37 6.83 18.34
CA LEU A 233 -1.03 6.76 19.76
C LEU A 233 -0.57 8.13 20.28
N GLY A 234 -1.10 8.55 21.43
CA GLY A 234 -0.68 9.75 22.16
C GLY A 234 -1.41 11.04 21.76
N GLU A 235 -1.06 12.13 22.44
CA GLU A 235 -1.52 13.48 22.09
C GLU A 235 -0.70 14.02 20.90
N GLY A 236 -1.38 14.67 19.95
CA GLY A 236 -0.79 15.10 18.68
C GLY A 236 0.43 16.02 18.82
N GLY A 237 1.31 15.97 17.83
CA GLY A 237 2.51 16.79 17.73
C GLY A 237 3.07 16.78 16.31
N ASP A 238 3.95 17.74 16.01
CA ASP A 238 4.65 17.83 14.73
C ASP A 238 5.75 16.76 14.66
N VAL A 239 5.37 15.57 14.19
CA VAL A 239 6.30 14.46 13.98
C VAL A 239 6.77 14.50 12.54
N ALA A 240 8.08 14.68 12.37
CA ALA A 240 8.69 14.63 11.05
C ALA A 240 8.34 13.32 10.32
N LEU A 241 7.83 13.47 9.10
CA LEU A 241 7.56 12.35 8.22
C LEU A 241 8.86 11.64 7.87
N VAL A 242 8.77 10.31 7.82
CA VAL A 242 9.89 9.43 7.55
C VAL A 242 9.54 8.52 6.37
N ARG A 243 10.57 7.94 5.76
CA ARG A 243 10.42 6.83 4.83
C ARG A 243 11.07 5.58 5.38
N HIS A 244 10.65 4.43 4.85
CA HIS A 244 11.38 3.18 5.07
C HIS A 244 12.70 3.20 4.30
N ASP A 245 13.65 2.40 4.78
CA ASP A 245 14.91 2.21 4.05
C ASP A 245 14.64 1.49 2.73
N GLY A 246 15.42 1.81 1.71
CA GLY A 246 15.09 1.39 0.36
C GLY A 246 15.47 2.43 -0.70
N ARG A 247 15.86 1.93 -1.87
CA ARG A 247 15.98 2.76 -3.08
C ARG A 247 14.63 3.23 -3.64
N GLY A 248 13.59 2.42 -3.49
CA GLY A 248 12.23 2.72 -3.95
C GLY A 248 11.30 3.11 -2.81
N SER A 249 10.10 3.58 -3.16
CA SER A 249 9.09 3.99 -2.18
C SER A 249 8.41 2.86 -1.42
N GLU A 250 8.66 1.60 -1.78
CA GLU A 250 8.01 0.45 -1.16
C GLU A 250 8.78 -0.08 0.05
N GLY A 251 10.12 -0.13 -0.03
CA GLY A 251 11.01 -0.56 1.04
C GLY A 251 11.06 -2.07 1.34
N PHE A 252 10.20 -2.90 0.75
CA PHE A 252 10.10 -4.34 1.11
C PHE A 252 11.36 -5.12 0.70
N LEU A 253 11.79 -5.05 -0.56
CA LEU A 253 12.91 -5.85 -1.06
C LEU A 253 14.18 -5.62 -0.24
N GLU A 254 14.57 -4.35 -0.06
CA GLU A 254 15.82 -3.98 0.61
C GLU A 254 15.80 -4.38 2.08
N HIS A 255 14.68 -4.11 2.76
CA HIS A 255 14.50 -4.50 4.16
C HIS A 255 14.61 -6.02 4.36
N ILE A 256 13.82 -6.80 3.61
CA ILE A 256 13.81 -8.26 3.74
C ILE A 256 15.18 -8.83 3.35
N PHE A 257 15.87 -8.26 2.36
CA PHE A 257 17.20 -8.70 1.94
C PHE A 257 18.24 -8.50 3.06
N LYS A 258 18.32 -7.29 3.65
CA LYS A 258 19.26 -6.99 4.74
C LYS A 258 18.99 -7.87 5.96
N HIS A 259 17.72 -8.03 6.33
CA HIS A 259 17.36 -8.90 7.45
C HIS A 259 17.66 -10.37 7.18
N ALA A 260 17.32 -10.88 5.99
CA ALA A 260 17.61 -12.27 5.62
C ALA A 260 19.11 -12.55 5.58
N ALA A 261 19.93 -11.63 5.08
CA ALA A 261 21.39 -11.75 5.10
C ALA A 261 21.91 -11.95 6.54
N LYS A 262 21.40 -11.14 7.48
CA LYS A 262 21.78 -11.21 8.89
C LYS A 262 21.26 -12.48 9.57
N GLU A 263 19.96 -12.73 9.48
CA GLU A 263 19.27 -13.81 10.21
C GLU A 263 19.62 -15.22 9.70
N LEU A 264 19.80 -15.38 8.39
CA LEU A 264 20.06 -16.69 7.79
C LEU A 264 21.55 -17.01 7.65
N PHE A 265 22.41 -16.00 7.51
CA PHE A 265 23.82 -16.19 7.16
C PHE A 265 24.81 -15.47 8.07
N GLY A 266 24.34 -14.65 9.02
CA GLY A 266 25.20 -13.86 9.91
C GLY A 266 25.94 -12.72 9.20
N LEU A 267 25.44 -12.27 8.04
CA LEU A 267 26.09 -11.23 7.23
C LEU A 267 25.36 -9.90 7.38
N GLU A 268 26.07 -8.86 7.84
CA GLU A 268 25.53 -7.50 7.88
C GLU A 268 25.71 -6.82 6.51
N VAL A 269 24.59 -6.36 5.93
CA VAL A 269 24.56 -5.67 4.64
C VAL A 269 24.12 -4.23 4.87
N HIS A 270 25.03 -3.28 4.69
CA HIS A 270 24.72 -1.85 4.82
C HIS A 270 24.24 -1.24 3.51
N GLU A 271 24.90 -1.61 2.40
CA GLU A 271 24.59 -1.11 1.06
C GLU A 271 24.20 -2.25 0.12
N ILE A 272 23.20 -1.99 -0.71
CA ILE A 272 22.72 -2.93 -1.73
C ILE A 272 23.10 -2.44 -3.13
N THR A 273 23.74 -3.32 -3.90
CA THR A 273 24.01 -3.07 -5.32
C THR A 273 22.93 -3.68 -6.20
N TYR A 274 22.19 -2.82 -6.91
CA TYR A 274 21.17 -3.24 -7.86
C TYR A 274 21.76 -3.43 -9.26
N LYS A 275 21.70 -4.67 -9.77
CA LYS A 275 22.06 -4.99 -11.15
C LYS A 275 20.85 -4.84 -12.06
N THR A 276 20.90 -3.87 -12.97
CA THR A 276 19.87 -3.70 -14.01
C THR A 276 19.97 -4.84 -15.04
N LEU A 277 18.86 -5.56 -15.27
CA LEU A 277 18.81 -6.62 -16.28
C LEU A 277 18.38 -6.12 -17.65
N ARG A 278 17.18 -5.54 -17.71
CA ARG A 278 16.54 -5.15 -18.97
C ARG A 278 16.36 -3.64 -19.07
N ASN A 279 15.94 -3.03 -17.97
CA ASN A 279 15.67 -1.62 -17.82
C ASN A 279 15.64 -1.29 -16.32
N ARG A 280 15.50 -0.01 -15.98
CA ARG A 280 15.48 0.48 -14.59
C ARG A 280 14.43 -0.20 -13.70
N ASP A 281 13.38 -0.77 -14.30
CA ASP A 281 12.25 -1.43 -13.63
C ASP A 281 12.37 -2.96 -13.58
N PHE A 282 13.52 -3.53 -13.99
CA PHE A 282 13.82 -4.94 -13.78
C PHE A 282 15.27 -5.09 -13.31
N GLN A 283 15.42 -5.25 -12.00
CA GLN A 283 16.71 -5.26 -11.32
C GLN A 283 16.85 -6.48 -10.41
N GLU A 284 18.09 -6.90 -10.19
CA GLU A 284 18.45 -7.99 -9.29
C GLU A 284 19.37 -7.50 -8.19
N VAL A 285 19.29 -8.17 -7.05
CA VAL A 285 20.21 -8.01 -5.93
C VAL A 285 20.67 -9.39 -5.51
N THR A 286 21.97 -9.55 -5.28
CA THR A 286 22.57 -10.83 -4.95
C THR A 286 23.42 -10.71 -3.70
N LEU A 287 23.32 -11.70 -2.80
CA LEU A 287 24.23 -11.92 -1.68
C LEU A 287 25.15 -13.07 -2.05
N GLU A 288 26.46 -12.84 -2.06
CA GLU A 288 27.47 -13.85 -2.36
C GLU A 288 28.42 -14.04 -1.18
N ARG A 289 28.85 -15.27 -0.95
CA ARG A 289 29.92 -15.62 0.00
C ARG A 289 30.74 -16.76 -0.59
N ASP A 290 32.06 -16.61 -0.61
CA ASP A 290 33.01 -17.62 -1.11
C ASP A 290 32.70 -18.14 -2.53
N GLY A 291 32.13 -17.28 -3.39
CA GLY A 291 31.74 -17.62 -4.76
C GLY A 291 30.38 -18.32 -4.88
N GLU A 292 29.67 -18.55 -3.78
CA GLU A 292 28.30 -19.07 -3.77
C GLU A 292 27.27 -17.96 -3.62
N THR A 293 26.21 -18.01 -4.44
CA THR A 293 25.04 -17.14 -4.28
C THR A 293 24.14 -17.66 -3.15
N LEU A 294 24.07 -16.91 -2.05
CA LEU A 294 23.25 -17.23 -0.88
C LEU A 294 21.80 -16.75 -1.02
N LEU A 295 21.63 -15.53 -1.55
CA LEU A 295 20.33 -14.91 -1.84
C LEU A 295 20.38 -14.24 -3.22
N GLN A 296 19.29 -14.33 -3.96
CA GLN A 296 19.05 -13.57 -5.17
C GLN A 296 17.61 -13.07 -5.17
N PHE A 297 17.43 -11.76 -5.09
CA PHE A 297 16.13 -11.10 -5.10
C PHE A 297 15.96 -10.30 -6.40
N ALA A 298 14.72 -10.00 -6.77
CA ALA A 298 14.42 -9.16 -7.93
C ALA A 298 13.34 -8.11 -7.65
N ALA A 299 13.54 -6.91 -8.18
CA ALA A 299 12.49 -5.89 -8.32
C ALA A 299 11.98 -5.92 -9.77
N VAL A 300 10.68 -6.15 -9.95
CA VAL A 300 10.03 -6.31 -11.24
C VAL A 300 8.81 -5.39 -11.33
N TYR A 301 9.01 -4.21 -11.93
CA TYR A 301 7.96 -3.20 -12.05
C TYR A 301 7.46 -3.07 -13.50
N GLY A 302 6.16 -2.84 -13.64
CA GLY A 302 5.50 -2.70 -14.92
C GLY A 302 5.10 -4.02 -15.58
N PHE A 303 3.90 -4.07 -16.14
CA PHE A 303 3.35 -5.29 -16.78
C PHE A 303 4.23 -5.93 -17.86
N ARG A 304 5.02 -5.14 -18.61
CA ARG A 304 5.95 -5.67 -19.60
C ARG A 304 7.06 -6.53 -18.96
N ASN A 305 7.57 -6.11 -17.81
CA ASN A 305 8.56 -6.86 -17.06
C ASN A 305 7.90 -8.04 -16.32
N ILE A 306 6.69 -7.86 -15.77
CA ILE A 306 5.89 -8.94 -15.16
C ILE A 306 5.65 -10.08 -16.16
N GLN A 307 5.23 -9.79 -17.40
CA GLN A 307 5.06 -10.80 -18.45
C GLN A 307 6.37 -11.55 -18.76
N THR A 308 7.51 -10.86 -18.66
CA THR A 308 8.82 -11.47 -18.87
C THR A 308 9.18 -12.41 -17.72
N LEU A 309 8.91 -12.01 -16.48
CA LEU A 309 9.05 -12.85 -15.30
C LEU A 309 8.15 -14.09 -15.42
N VAL A 310 6.86 -13.93 -15.73
CA VAL A 310 5.92 -15.05 -15.90
C VAL A 310 6.38 -16.03 -16.98
N HIS A 311 6.91 -15.54 -18.09
CA HIS A 311 7.49 -16.41 -19.13
C HIS A 311 8.70 -17.21 -18.62
N ARG A 312 9.54 -16.60 -17.77
CA ARG A 312 10.64 -17.32 -17.10
C ARG A 312 10.12 -18.36 -16.11
N MET A 313 9.07 -18.04 -15.34
CA MET A 313 8.40 -18.97 -14.41
C MET A 313 7.87 -20.21 -15.13
N ARG A 314 7.14 -20.03 -16.24
CA ARG A 314 6.60 -21.14 -17.04
C ARG A 314 7.66 -22.06 -17.64
N LYS A 315 8.90 -21.57 -17.76
CA LYS A 315 10.06 -22.33 -18.22
C LYS A 315 10.88 -22.94 -17.08
N GLY A 316 10.45 -22.80 -15.83
CA GLY A 316 11.18 -23.25 -14.65
C GLY A 316 12.49 -22.48 -14.40
N ARG A 317 12.59 -21.22 -14.85
CA ARG A 317 13.81 -20.40 -14.79
C ARG A 317 13.65 -19.18 -13.88
N VAL A 318 13.46 -19.41 -12.58
CA VAL A 318 13.34 -18.34 -11.58
C VAL A 318 14.40 -18.56 -10.51
N PRO A 319 15.54 -17.85 -10.57
CA PRO A 319 16.60 -18.06 -9.59
C PRO A 319 16.33 -17.28 -8.30
N TYR A 320 15.23 -16.53 -8.23
CA TYR A 320 14.93 -15.63 -7.14
C TYR A 320 14.25 -16.33 -5.96
N GLN A 321 14.66 -16.01 -4.74
CA GLN A 321 13.93 -16.43 -3.55
C GLN A 321 12.81 -15.44 -3.21
N LEU A 322 12.99 -14.15 -3.49
CA LEU A 322 11.98 -13.11 -3.34
C LEU A 322 11.90 -12.24 -4.58
N VAL A 323 10.68 -11.87 -4.97
CA VAL A 323 10.43 -10.93 -6.05
C VAL A 323 9.45 -9.86 -5.59
N GLU A 324 9.90 -8.61 -5.56
CA GLU A 324 9.03 -7.45 -5.39
C GLU A 324 8.38 -7.09 -6.73
N VAL A 325 7.05 -7.13 -6.78
CA VAL A 325 6.28 -6.96 -8.02
C VAL A 325 5.32 -5.78 -7.91
N LEU A 326 5.48 -4.81 -8.81
CA LEU A 326 4.61 -3.63 -8.90
C LEU A 326 4.07 -3.47 -10.32
N SER A 327 2.79 -3.16 -10.46
CA SER A 327 2.13 -3.04 -11.77
C SER A 327 2.56 -1.80 -12.57
N CYS A 328 2.98 -0.73 -11.90
CA CYS A 328 3.39 0.53 -12.51
C CYS A 328 4.92 0.58 -12.71
N PRO A 329 5.43 0.88 -13.91
CA PRO A 329 6.85 1.22 -14.10
C PRO A 329 7.22 2.43 -13.23
N GLY A 330 8.30 2.39 -12.46
CA GLY A 330 8.64 3.43 -11.47
C GLY A 330 7.98 3.28 -10.09
N GLY A 331 7.20 2.22 -9.85
CA GLY A 331 6.60 1.94 -8.55
C GLY A 331 5.40 2.84 -8.19
N CYS A 332 5.09 2.98 -6.90
CA CYS A 332 3.87 3.69 -6.49
C CYS A 332 3.94 5.21 -6.70
N LEU A 333 5.14 5.83 -6.71
CA LEU A 333 5.28 7.26 -7.01
C LEU A 333 4.79 7.61 -8.42
N SER A 334 4.97 6.71 -9.39
CA SER A 334 4.44 6.84 -10.76
C SER A 334 3.01 6.31 -10.92
N GLY A 335 2.32 6.10 -9.80
CA GLY A 335 0.93 5.65 -9.78
C GLY A 335 0.03 6.55 -10.61
N ARG A 336 -0.87 5.93 -11.38
CA ARG A 336 -1.82 6.61 -12.28
C ARG A 336 -2.84 7.49 -11.55
N GLY A 337 -2.93 7.39 -10.22
CA GLY A 337 -3.82 8.23 -9.43
C GLY A 337 -3.31 9.65 -9.19
N GLN A 338 -2.07 9.98 -9.59
CA GLN A 338 -1.45 11.28 -9.28
C GLN A 338 -0.61 11.88 -10.41
N ALA A 339 0.24 11.09 -11.07
CA ALA A 339 1.22 11.60 -12.03
C ALA A 339 0.75 11.47 -13.49
N GLU A 340 -0.51 11.82 -13.79
CA GLU A 340 -1.03 11.81 -15.16
C GLU A 340 -0.98 13.20 -15.80
N SER A 341 -0.42 13.27 -17.02
CA SER A 341 -0.43 14.47 -17.88
C SER A 341 -1.77 14.62 -18.61
N GLU A 342 -1.97 15.73 -19.33
CA GLU A 342 -3.18 16.06 -20.13
C GLU A 342 -3.52 15.09 -21.30
N GLY A 343 -3.02 13.86 -21.29
CA GLY A 343 -3.35 12.80 -22.24
C GLY A 343 -3.31 11.39 -21.64
N GLY A 344 -3.45 11.25 -20.32
CA GLY A 344 -3.44 9.96 -19.61
C GLY A 344 -2.09 9.23 -19.65
N ARG A 345 -1.01 9.96 -19.95
CA ARG A 345 0.38 9.46 -19.91
C ARG A 345 1.01 9.86 -18.58
N VAL A 346 1.97 9.06 -18.13
CA VAL A 346 2.74 9.39 -16.93
C VAL A 346 3.61 10.62 -17.21
N ASP A 347 3.49 11.64 -16.37
CA ASP A 347 4.37 12.80 -16.37
C ASP A 347 5.72 12.44 -15.73
N LYS A 348 6.73 12.20 -16.58
CA LYS A 348 8.05 11.77 -16.13
C LYS A 348 8.78 12.84 -15.32
N THR A 349 8.56 14.12 -15.62
CA THR A 349 9.22 15.22 -14.92
C THR A 349 8.68 15.32 -13.50
N LEU A 350 7.35 15.27 -13.37
CA LEU A 350 6.69 15.24 -12.07
C LEU A 350 7.12 14.03 -11.23
N VAL A 351 7.17 12.83 -11.83
CA VAL A 351 7.64 11.63 -11.12
C VAL A 351 9.08 11.80 -10.63
N GLN A 352 9.99 12.36 -11.44
CA GLN A 352 11.36 12.60 -11.01
C GLN A 352 11.43 13.57 -9.82
N GLN A 353 10.70 14.67 -9.86
CA GLN A 353 10.63 15.62 -8.74
C GLN A 353 10.08 14.95 -7.48
N MET A 354 9.07 14.11 -7.62
CA MET A 354 8.52 13.33 -6.51
C MET A 354 9.50 12.30 -5.95
N GLU A 355 10.28 11.63 -6.81
CA GLU A 355 11.37 10.72 -6.40
C GLU A 355 12.42 11.49 -5.57
N GLU A 356 12.85 12.67 -6.03
CA GLU A 356 13.82 13.52 -5.33
C GLU A 356 13.32 13.98 -3.96
N VAL A 357 12.08 14.50 -3.91
CA VAL A 357 11.44 14.97 -2.67
C VAL A 357 11.15 13.81 -1.70
N TYR A 358 10.77 12.64 -2.20
CA TYR A 358 10.60 11.47 -1.33
C TYR A 358 11.93 10.99 -0.75
N CYS A 359 12.99 10.95 -1.57
CA CYS A 359 14.31 10.48 -1.14
C CYS A 359 14.97 11.36 -0.07
N SER A 360 14.60 12.65 0.00
CA SER A 360 15.10 13.59 1.02
C SER A 360 14.50 13.35 2.41
N LEU A 361 13.42 12.57 2.52
CA LEU A 361 12.85 12.21 3.82
C LEU A 361 13.84 11.38 4.64
N PRO A 362 13.91 11.62 5.97
CA PRO A 362 14.70 10.81 6.87
C PRO A 362 14.24 9.35 6.84
N VAL A 363 15.21 8.44 6.91
CA VAL A 363 14.95 7.00 6.97
C VAL A 363 14.68 6.57 8.40
N ARG A 364 13.65 5.76 8.61
CA ARG A 364 13.40 5.08 9.88
C ARG A 364 13.07 3.61 9.64
N LEU A 365 13.80 2.72 10.30
CA LEU A 365 13.53 1.29 10.25
C LEU A 365 12.28 0.95 11.07
N PRO A 366 11.41 0.05 10.59
CA PRO A 366 10.18 -0.31 11.29
C PRO A 366 10.46 -0.99 12.65
N GLU A 367 11.54 -1.75 12.81
CA GLU A 367 11.95 -2.35 14.09
C GLU A 367 12.39 -1.31 15.13
N LEU A 368 12.73 -0.09 14.70
CA LEU A 368 13.13 0.99 15.60
C LEU A 368 11.96 1.92 15.93
N ASN A 369 10.74 1.57 15.52
CA ASN A 369 9.54 2.34 15.79
C ASN A 369 8.85 1.84 17.08
N PRO A 370 8.94 2.58 18.22
CA PRO A 370 8.36 2.16 19.49
C PRO A 370 6.83 2.12 19.45
N THR A 371 6.19 2.96 18.62
CA THR A 371 4.74 2.94 18.39
C THR A 371 4.31 1.59 17.81
N LEU A 372 5.11 1.05 16.89
CA LEU A 372 4.83 -0.24 16.25
C LEU A 372 4.96 -1.39 17.26
N HIS A 373 6.00 -1.37 18.10
CA HIS A 373 6.14 -2.35 19.21
C HIS A 373 4.98 -2.29 20.20
N THR A 374 4.57 -1.08 20.58
CA THR A 374 3.44 -0.87 21.49
C THR A 374 2.16 -1.47 20.90
N LEU A 375 1.88 -1.21 19.62
CA LEU A 375 0.70 -1.77 18.96
C LEU A 375 0.79 -3.30 18.77
N TYR A 376 1.96 -3.88 18.52
CA TYR A 376 2.07 -5.35 18.54
C TYR A 376 1.62 -5.93 19.88
N GLN A 377 1.96 -5.29 21.00
CA GLN A 377 1.57 -5.77 22.33
C GLN A 377 0.10 -5.45 22.65
N ASP A 378 -0.27 -4.18 22.59
CA ASP A 378 -1.55 -3.68 23.10
C ASP A 378 -2.73 -3.95 22.15
N TRP A 379 -2.48 -3.85 20.84
CA TRP A 379 -3.51 -4.10 19.84
C TRP A 379 -3.53 -5.57 19.44
N LEU A 380 -2.37 -6.11 19.07
CA LEU A 380 -2.28 -7.43 18.44
C LEU A 380 -2.00 -8.57 19.43
N GLN A 381 -1.79 -8.30 20.73
CA GLN A 381 -1.53 -9.33 21.75
C GLN A 381 -0.28 -10.19 21.47
N GLY A 382 0.72 -9.59 20.82
CA GLY A 382 1.99 -10.22 20.49
C GLY A 382 2.13 -10.57 19.00
N GLN A 383 3.39 -10.67 18.58
CA GLN A 383 3.76 -10.87 17.18
C GLN A 383 3.32 -12.21 16.57
N ASP A 384 3.21 -13.27 17.39
CA ASP A 384 2.82 -14.61 16.94
C ASP A 384 1.39 -14.99 17.36
N SER A 385 0.58 -13.99 17.72
CA SER A 385 -0.80 -14.20 18.18
C SER A 385 -1.75 -14.58 17.04
N SER A 386 -2.88 -15.19 17.39
CA SER A 386 -3.98 -15.41 16.44
C SER A 386 -4.57 -14.09 15.92
N GLN A 387 -4.48 -13.01 16.71
CA GLN A 387 -4.97 -11.69 16.33
C GLN A 387 -4.07 -11.05 15.26
N THR A 388 -2.75 -11.20 15.35
CA THR A 388 -1.81 -10.79 14.29
C THR A 388 -2.15 -11.51 12.99
N SER A 389 -2.29 -12.84 13.03
CA SER A 389 -2.66 -13.63 11.84
C SER A 389 -3.99 -13.16 11.23
N LYS A 390 -5.01 -12.91 12.05
CA LYS A 390 -6.33 -12.47 11.59
C LYS A 390 -6.32 -11.05 10.96
N LEU A 391 -5.63 -10.11 11.59
CA LEU A 391 -5.71 -8.69 11.23
C LEU A 391 -4.64 -8.26 10.22
N LEU A 392 -3.47 -8.91 10.21
CA LEU A 392 -2.35 -8.51 9.36
C LEU A 392 -2.14 -9.44 8.16
N HIS A 393 -2.83 -10.59 8.08
CA HIS A 393 -2.67 -11.53 6.97
C HIS A 393 -3.97 -11.76 6.19
N THR A 394 -3.82 -12.16 4.93
CA THR A 394 -4.88 -12.61 4.03
C THR A 394 -4.30 -13.65 3.06
N HIS A 395 -5.17 -14.45 2.43
CA HIS A 395 -4.76 -15.47 1.47
C HIS A 395 -5.28 -15.13 0.08
N THR A 396 -4.39 -15.17 -0.91
CA THR A 396 -4.73 -15.00 -2.32
C THR A 396 -5.20 -16.32 -2.92
N GLN A 397 -6.34 -16.33 -3.62
CA GLN A 397 -6.92 -17.53 -4.21
C GLN A 397 -7.12 -17.37 -5.72
N SER A 398 -7.02 -18.47 -6.47
CA SER A 398 -7.28 -18.46 -7.91
C SER A 398 -8.77 -18.25 -8.16
N ILE A 399 -9.14 -17.32 -9.04
CA ILE A 399 -10.53 -17.08 -9.42
C ILE A 399 -10.78 -17.79 -10.75
N THR A 400 -11.52 -18.90 -10.71
CA THR A 400 -11.98 -19.57 -11.94
C THR A 400 -13.15 -18.76 -12.48
N MET A 401 -12.95 -17.99 -13.55
CA MET A 401 -14.09 -17.46 -14.29
C MET A 401 -14.81 -18.64 -14.93
N GLU A 402 -16.00 -18.99 -14.42
CA GLU A 402 -16.93 -19.82 -15.17
C GLU A 402 -17.18 -19.10 -16.50
N LYS A 403 -16.75 -19.72 -17.61
CA LYS A 403 -17.15 -19.25 -18.93
C LYS A 403 -18.67 -19.36 -18.98
N SER A 404 -19.36 -18.25 -18.78
CA SER A 404 -20.79 -18.14 -19.10
C SER A 404 -20.98 -18.70 -20.50
N GLY A 405 -21.71 -19.81 -20.59
CA GLY A 405 -21.94 -20.57 -21.82
C GLY A 405 -22.51 -19.68 -22.92
N ALA A 406 -22.11 -19.99 -24.15
CA ALA A 406 -22.61 -19.41 -25.38
C ALA A 406 -24.13 -19.62 -25.56
#